data_AF-A0A177E5S2-F1
#
_entry.id   AF-A0A177E5S2-F1
#
_cell.length_a   1.000
_cell.length_b   1.000
_cell.length_c   1.000
_cell.angle_alpha   90.00
_cell.angle_beta   90.00
_cell.angle_gamma   90.00
#
_symmetry.space_group_name_H-M   'P 1'
#
loop_
_entity.id
_entity.type
_entity.pdbx_description
1 polymer ?
#
loop_
_entity_poly.entity_id
_entity_poly.type
_entity_poly.pdbx_seq_one_letter_code
_entity_poly.pdbx_strand_id
1 'polypeptide(L)'
;MSSSNSDAAPFLQYHEPEIVDILILVSFFTFLWLAEYVSAKTIRAGIIGPIAVGIIYGEPLANILQHDWAETFLYLGYIGLILIIFEGGLSTRLDLLKANFTLSICGAATGVLCPIGFSYLLLYLGFGYGAVETFIIGAALSATSLGTTFAVISSASKDVDLSQTKVGAVLVSAAVIDDVTGLVMSSVIHDLGSIASGGDVNLGWLIGRPIVASAAMAILTPVLTKWFFAPVFRRYIEKHFHKFDHLSNIILMILVLSAFISIAAYAGTSILFGAFLAGAFLTYLPSTHPEGPFVVMSREEGERSKDKSPTFVHTFEVYCLDAQQYVLAPLFFASIGFAIPFLDLWTGEAIWRGVVYTLLMLFGKAIVGAWIPIWAAAKHDPKKAHEAQAESAAENGNSLEKVKSSPDSPSRKAAIQSSVSPMILLGMAMVARGEIGLLIVEIGYNNTPYVSQQGFITAIWAILLNTIIGPVCVGIAVKYKGAKIGKGPWGLVPGPNQAIEEEMGRRRESRMQQQMQEEGEARMEAHRNSQMA
;
A
#
# COMPACT_ATOMS: atom_id res chain seq x y z
N MET A 1 -56.85 1.47 3.92
CA MET A 1 -57.30 2.55 3.03
C MET A 1 -56.07 3.32 2.58
N SER A 2 -55.47 2.89 1.47
CA SER A 2 -54.31 3.54 0.84
C SER A 2 -54.84 4.58 -0.14
N SER A 3 -54.67 5.86 0.17
CA SER A 3 -54.82 6.93 -0.81
C SER A 3 -53.64 6.84 -1.78
N SER A 4 -53.93 6.35 -2.98
CA SER A 4 -53.07 6.42 -4.15
C SER A 4 -52.78 7.88 -4.49
N ASN A 5 -51.53 8.34 -4.30
CA ASN A 5 -51.05 9.56 -4.96
C ASN A 5 -50.90 9.25 -6.45
N SER A 6 -51.91 9.65 -7.22
CA SER A 6 -52.03 9.43 -8.67
C SER A 6 -51.35 10.51 -9.53
N ASP A 7 -50.51 11.38 -8.95
CA ASP A 7 -49.83 12.49 -9.66
C ASP A 7 -48.30 12.49 -9.47
N ALA A 8 -47.68 11.34 -9.17
CA ALA A 8 -46.22 11.25 -9.22
C ALA A 8 -45.78 11.16 -10.70
N ALA A 9 -45.22 12.24 -11.24
CA ALA A 9 -44.59 12.22 -12.55
C ALA A 9 -43.55 11.07 -12.63
N PRO A 10 -43.39 10.39 -13.78
CA PRO A 10 -42.50 9.23 -13.91
C PRO A 10 -40.99 9.57 -13.84
N PHE A 11 -40.65 10.81 -13.48
CA PHE A 11 -39.30 11.35 -13.41
C PHE A 11 -39.16 12.24 -12.16
N LEU A 12 -37.94 12.34 -11.65
CA LEU A 12 -37.63 13.24 -10.53
C LEU A 12 -37.83 14.69 -10.97
N GLN A 13 -38.75 15.41 -10.32
CA GLN A 13 -38.99 16.82 -10.60
C GLN A 13 -37.80 17.65 -10.09
N TYR A 14 -37.22 18.47 -10.96
CA TYR A 14 -36.16 19.39 -10.59
C TYR A 14 -36.72 20.50 -9.71
N HIS A 15 -36.37 20.46 -8.43
CA HIS A 15 -36.60 21.54 -7.47
C HIS A 15 -35.25 22.12 -7.08
N GLU A 16 -35.13 23.44 -7.07
CA GLU A 16 -33.89 24.11 -6.63
C GLU A 16 -33.64 23.78 -5.15
N PRO A 17 -32.42 23.38 -4.76
CA PRO A 17 -32.11 23.08 -3.37
C PRO A 17 -32.17 24.35 -2.52
N GLU A 18 -32.53 24.20 -1.25
CA GLU A 18 -32.57 25.33 -0.33
C GLU A 18 -31.17 25.91 -0.08
N ILE A 19 -31.10 27.21 0.19
CA ILE A 19 -29.83 27.91 0.42
C ILE A 19 -29.04 27.31 1.60
N VAL A 20 -29.74 26.81 2.62
CA VAL A 20 -29.13 26.19 3.81
C VAL A 20 -28.41 24.90 3.41
N ASP A 21 -29.05 24.06 2.61
CA ASP A 21 -28.46 22.80 2.13
C ASP A 21 -27.22 23.05 1.27
N ILE A 22 -27.29 24.04 0.37
CA ILE A 22 -26.13 24.44 -0.44
C ILE A 22 -24.98 24.89 0.45
N LEU A 23 -25.23 25.74 1.45
CA LEU A 23 -24.20 26.23 2.36
C LEU A 23 -23.61 25.11 3.22
N ILE A 24 -24.42 24.15 3.67
CA ILE A 24 -23.95 22.96 4.38
C ILE A 24 -23.00 22.15 3.49
N LEU A 25 -23.39 21.86 2.24
CA LEU A 25 -22.56 21.09 1.31
C LEU A 25 -21.26 21.83 0.95
N VAL A 26 -21.34 23.13 0.62
CA VAL A 26 -20.16 23.94 0.30
C VAL A 26 -19.21 24.00 1.49
N SER A 27 -19.73 24.21 2.71
CA SER A 27 -18.90 24.21 3.91
C SER A 27 -18.28 22.85 4.18
N PHE A 28 -19.05 21.76 4.03
CA PHE A 28 -18.58 20.38 4.21
C PHE A 28 -17.38 20.08 3.31
N PHE A 29 -17.50 20.28 1.98
CA PHE A 29 -16.37 20.05 1.05
C PHE A 29 -15.18 20.98 1.32
N THR A 30 -15.43 22.25 1.69
CA THR A 30 -14.37 23.19 2.05
C THR A 30 -13.59 22.70 3.27
N PHE A 31 -14.29 22.23 4.30
CA PHE A 31 -13.65 21.73 5.51
C PHE A 31 -12.98 20.38 5.31
N LEU A 32 -13.50 19.49 4.46
CA LEU A 32 -12.80 18.25 4.09
C LEU A 32 -11.41 18.55 3.54
N TRP A 33 -11.35 19.42 2.53
CA TRP A 33 -10.09 19.84 1.91
C TRP A 33 -9.16 20.54 2.91
N LEU A 34 -9.69 21.50 3.69
CA LEU A 34 -8.90 22.25 4.66
C LEU A 34 -8.34 21.34 5.77
N ALA A 35 -9.16 20.44 6.31
CA ALA A 35 -8.77 19.53 7.38
C ALA A 35 -7.73 18.51 6.88
N GLU A 36 -7.87 17.99 5.67
CA GLU A 36 -6.86 17.15 5.03
C GLU A 36 -5.53 17.88 4.91
N TYR A 37 -5.54 19.10 4.37
CA TYR A 37 -4.34 19.93 4.23
C TYR A 37 -3.65 20.18 5.60
N VAL A 38 -4.42 20.59 6.61
CA VAL A 38 -3.91 20.89 7.95
C VAL A 38 -3.36 19.64 8.63
N SER A 39 -4.06 18.51 8.56
CA SER A 39 -3.64 17.25 9.17
C SER A 39 -2.41 16.64 8.48
N ALA A 40 -2.34 16.71 7.15
CA ALA A 40 -1.16 16.33 6.38
C ALA A 40 0.06 17.19 6.76
N LYS A 41 -0.13 18.50 6.95
CA LYS A 41 0.96 19.43 7.30
C LYS A 41 1.46 19.23 8.74
N THR A 42 0.55 19.05 9.69
CA THR A 42 0.88 19.03 11.14
C THR A 42 1.28 17.64 11.62
N ILE A 43 0.51 16.60 11.27
CA ILE A 43 0.66 15.24 11.83
C ILE A 43 1.32 14.28 10.82
N ARG A 44 1.45 14.69 9.55
CA ARG A 44 1.84 13.82 8.42
C ARG A 44 0.90 12.62 8.24
N ALA A 45 -0.36 12.80 8.61
CA ALA A 45 -1.44 11.84 8.44
C ALA A 45 -2.69 12.59 7.93
N GLY A 46 -2.77 12.81 6.62
CA GLY A 46 -3.87 13.56 5.99
C GLY A 46 -5.25 12.94 6.19
N ILE A 47 -5.29 11.61 6.33
CA ILE A 47 -6.51 10.81 6.52
C ILE A 47 -7.31 11.24 7.77
N ILE A 48 -6.64 11.76 8.81
CA ILE A 48 -7.29 12.13 10.08
C ILE A 48 -8.21 13.35 9.89
N GLY A 49 -7.87 14.27 8.98
CA GLY A 49 -8.64 15.48 8.73
C GLY A 49 -10.08 15.19 8.29
N PRO A 50 -10.30 14.47 7.18
CA PRO A 50 -11.63 14.10 6.72
C PRO A 50 -12.44 13.28 7.73
N ILE A 51 -11.82 12.36 8.50
CA ILE A 51 -12.50 11.62 9.59
C ILE A 51 -13.03 12.60 10.64
N ALA A 52 -12.23 13.58 11.06
CA ALA A 52 -12.65 14.58 12.05
C ALA A 52 -13.81 15.45 11.54
N VAL A 53 -13.78 15.85 10.26
CA VAL A 53 -14.89 16.59 9.63
C VAL A 53 -16.16 15.73 9.60
N GLY A 54 -16.03 14.45 9.27
CA GLY A 54 -17.13 13.48 9.35
C GLY A 54 -17.77 13.42 10.73
N ILE A 55 -16.96 13.27 11.78
CA ILE A 55 -17.42 13.25 13.17
C ILE A 55 -18.17 14.54 13.54
N ILE A 56 -17.66 15.70 13.10
CA ILE A 56 -18.27 17.01 13.39
C ILE A 56 -19.60 17.18 12.66
N TYR A 57 -19.65 16.88 11.36
CA TYR A 57 -20.83 17.12 10.53
C TYR A 57 -21.91 16.05 10.69
N GLY A 58 -21.53 14.83 11.07
CA GLY A 58 -22.46 13.72 11.29
C GLY A 58 -23.23 13.82 12.61
N GLU A 59 -24.10 12.85 12.81
CA GLU A 59 -24.93 12.69 14.01
C GLU A 59 -24.13 12.63 15.35
N PRO A 60 -22.92 12.06 15.43
CA PRO A 60 -22.21 11.92 16.71
C PRO A 60 -21.91 13.23 17.45
N LEU A 61 -21.90 14.38 16.78
CA LEU A 61 -21.65 15.69 17.40
C LEU A 61 -22.70 16.74 17.05
N ALA A 62 -22.66 17.28 15.83
CA ALA A 62 -23.45 18.47 15.49
C ALA A 62 -24.65 18.17 14.60
N ASN A 63 -24.71 16.99 13.98
CA ASN A 63 -25.80 16.54 13.10
C ASN A 63 -26.18 17.60 12.05
N ILE A 64 -25.16 18.22 11.43
CA ILE A 64 -25.32 19.33 10.49
C ILE A 64 -25.67 18.80 9.10
N LEU A 65 -25.07 17.67 8.71
CA LEU A 65 -25.32 17.04 7.42
C LEU A 65 -26.57 16.15 7.51
N GLN A 66 -27.51 16.34 6.60
CA GLN A 66 -28.72 15.51 6.54
C GLN A 66 -28.36 14.03 6.27
N HIS A 67 -29.19 13.13 6.77
CA HIS A 67 -28.96 11.69 6.69
C HIS A 67 -28.83 11.17 5.25
N ASP A 68 -29.67 11.65 4.33
CA ASP A 68 -29.66 11.24 2.92
C ASP A 68 -28.33 11.59 2.23
N TRP A 69 -27.73 12.73 2.59
CA TRP A 69 -26.41 13.12 2.11
C TRP A 69 -25.30 12.26 2.70
N ALA A 70 -25.37 11.97 4.01
CA ALA A 70 -24.40 11.10 4.66
C ALA A 70 -24.42 9.69 4.05
N GLU A 71 -25.60 9.12 3.78
CA GLU A 71 -25.74 7.83 3.11
C GLU A 71 -25.21 7.87 1.66
N THR A 72 -25.53 8.93 0.91
CA THR A 72 -25.00 9.12 -0.46
C THR A 72 -23.47 9.18 -0.47
N PHE A 73 -22.88 9.92 0.47
CA PHE A 73 -21.43 10.05 0.60
C PHE A 73 -20.76 8.75 1.05
N LEU A 74 -21.45 7.93 1.84
CA LEU A 74 -20.99 6.58 2.18
C LEU A 74 -20.84 5.72 0.93
N TYR A 75 -21.84 5.67 0.04
CA TYR A 75 -21.74 4.89 -1.19
C TYR A 75 -20.68 5.43 -2.16
N LEU A 76 -20.59 6.75 -2.34
CA LEU A 76 -19.53 7.37 -3.16
C LEU A 76 -18.14 7.12 -2.57
N GLY A 77 -18.01 7.21 -1.25
CA GLY A 77 -16.79 6.87 -0.53
C GLY A 77 -16.40 5.41 -0.71
N TYR A 78 -17.36 4.49 -0.68
CA TYR A 78 -17.08 3.07 -0.90
C TYR A 78 -16.58 2.78 -2.32
N ILE A 79 -17.09 3.50 -3.34
CA ILE A 79 -16.51 3.48 -4.70
C ILE A 79 -15.07 4.02 -4.65
N GLY A 80 -14.84 5.10 -3.93
CA GLY A 80 -13.49 5.62 -3.66
C GLY A 80 -12.56 4.58 -3.08
N LEU A 81 -13.01 3.79 -2.11
CA LEU A 81 -12.23 2.71 -1.52
C LEU A 81 -11.88 1.61 -2.53
N ILE A 82 -12.85 1.21 -3.36
CA ILE A 82 -12.63 0.24 -4.43
C ILE A 82 -11.51 0.74 -5.37
N LEU A 83 -11.54 2.02 -5.73
CA LEU A 83 -10.53 2.64 -6.60
C LEU A 83 -9.16 2.77 -5.92
N ILE A 84 -9.08 3.08 -4.61
CA ILE A 84 -7.82 3.06 -3.84
C ILE A 84 -7.17 1.68 -3.90
N ILE A 85 -7.96 0.64 -3.66
CA ILE A 85 -7.44 -0.74 -3.61
C ILE A 85 -7.08 -1.24 -5.02
N PHE A 86 -7.84 -0.83 -6.03
CA PHE A 86 -7.53 -1.09 -7.43
C PHE A 86 -6.23 -0.39 -7.87
N GLU A 87 -6.04 0.88 -7.52
CA GLU A 87 -4.79 1.62 -7.72
C GLU A 87 -3.62 0.92 -7.01
N GLY A 88 -3.82 0.48 -5.77
CA GLY A 88 -2.84 -0.32 -5.03
C GLY A 88 -2.45 -1.59 -5.81
N GLY A 89 -3.42 -2.29 -6.40
CA GLY A 89 -3.19 -3.42 -7.29
C GLY A 89 -2.40 -3.06 -8.56
N LEU A 90 -2.70 -1.93 -9.20
CA LEU A 90 -2.00 -1.44 -10.38
C LEU A 90 -0.53 -1.10 -10.08
N SER A 91 -0.28 -0.50 -8.92
CA SER A 91 1.04 -0.07 -8.44
C SER A 91 1.83 -1.19 -7.75
N THR A 92 1.26 -2.38 -7.60
CA THR A 92 1.91 -3.50 -6.89
C THR A 92 3.08 -4.07 -7.70
N ARG A 93 4.27 -4.01 -7.08
CA ARG A 93 5.53 -4.56 -7.60
C ARG A 93 5.71 -6.04 -7.26
N LEU A 94 5.12 -6.97 -8.03
CA LEU A 94 5.31 -8.42 -7.77
C LEU A 94 6.75 -8.91 -8.03
N ASP A 95 7.59 -8.12 -8.72
CA ASP A 95 9.03 -8.37 -8.84
C ASP A 95 9.72 -8.37 -7.47
N LEU A 96 9.42 -7.37 -6.63
CA LEU A 96 9.96 -7.26 -5.28
C LEU A 96 9.48 -8.39 -4.37
N LEU A 97 8.19 -8.73 -4.49
CA LEU A 97 7.58 -9.82 -3.74
C LEU A 97 8.24 -11.17 -4.07
N LYS A 98 8.54 -11.42 -5.35
CA LYS A 98 9.27 -12.64 -5.77
C LYS A 98 10.72 -12.65 -5.26
N ALA A 99 11.41 -11.51 -5.29
CA ALA A 99 12.81 -11.42 -4.87
C ALA A 99 13.01 -11.65 -3.36
N ASN A 100 12.05 -11.22 -2.52
CA ASN A 100 12.15 -11.30 -1.06
C ASN A 100 11.08 -12.21 -0.41
N PHE A 101 10.48 -13.10 -1.20
CA PHE A 101 9.27 -13.84 -0.87
C PHE A 101 9.26 -14.47 0.53
N THR A 102 10.30 -15.22 0.88
CA THR A 102 10.38 -15.92 2.18
C THR A 102 10.41 -14.93 3.35
N LEU A 103 11.23 -13.88 3.25
CA LEU A 103 11.36 -12.89 4.32
C LEU A 103 10.07 -12.08 4.49
N SER A 104 9.43 -11.72 3.38
CA SER A 104 8.17 -10.98 3.38
C SER A 104 7.00 -11.80 3.90
N ILE A 105 6.93 -13.11 3.60
CA ILE A 105 5.91 -14.00 4.18
C ILE A 105 6.10 -14.16 5.67
N CYS A 106 7.32 -14.43 6.13
CA CYS A 106 7.59 -14.56 7.57
C CYS A 106 7.26 -13.25 8.31
N GLY A 107 7.62 -12.12 7.70
CA GLY A 107 7.30 -10.78 8.20
C GLY A 107 5.79 -10.54 8.29
N ALA A 108 5.06 -10.79 7.21
CA ALA A 108 3.60 -10.63 7.15
C ALA A 108 2.87 -11.59 8.09
N ALA A 109 3.25 -12.87 8.12
CA ALA A 109 2.68 -13.86 9.04
C ALA A 109 2.87 -13.44 10.49
N THR A 110 4.04 -12.92 10.86
CA THR A 110 4.28 -12.35 12.21
C THR A 110 3.45 -11.09 12.41
N GLY A 111 3.36 -10.24 11.38
CA GLY A 111 2.56 -9.03 11.36
C GLY A 111 1.06 -9.28 11.53
N VAL A 112 0.56 -10.47 11.19
CA VAL A 112 -0.84 -10.85 11.40
C VAL A 112 -1.03 -11.63 12.70
N LEU A 113 -0.24 -12.69 12.90
CA LEU A 113 -0.41 -13.62 14.02
C LEU A 113 -0.05 -12.99 15.37
N CYS A 114 0.97 -12.14 15.46
CA CYS A 114 1.34 -11.51 16.74
C CYS A 114 0.26 -10.53 17.23
N PRO A 115 -0.24 -9.58 16.43
CA PRO A 115 -1.36 -8.73 16.84
C PRO A 115 -2.61 -9.51 17.24
N ILE A 116 -2.98 -10.56 16.49
CA ILE A 116 -4.13 -11.40 16.84
C ILE A 116 -3.87 -12.12 18.17
N GLY A 117 -2.71 -12.77 18.33
CA GLY A 117 -2.35 -13.47 19.57
C GLY A 117 -2.31 -12.55 20.78
N PHE A 118 -1.77 -11.35 20.63
CA PHE A 118 -1.77 -10.33 21.69
C PHE A 118 -3.16 -9.76 21.97
N SER A 119 -4.04 -9.68 20.96
CA SER A 119 -5.45 -9.35 21.17
C SER A 119 -6.13 -10.41 22.04
N TYR A 120 -5.88 -11.70 21.80
CA TYR A 120 -6.38 -12.77 22.69
C TYR A 120 -5.80 -12.70 24.11
N LEU A 121 -4.53 -12.32 24.26
CA LEU A 121 -3.94 -12.16 25.58
C LEU A 121 -4.58 -11.00 26.38
N LEU A 122 -4.86 -9.86 25.73
CA LEU A 122 -5.37 -8.68 26.41
C LEU A 122 -6.90 -8.60 26.43
N LEU A 123 -7.55 -8.70 25.27
CA LEU A 123 -9.00 -8.49 25.15
C LEU A 123 -9.77 -9.69 25.71
N TYR A 124 -9.42 -10.91 25.30
CA TYR A 124 -10.10 -12.12 25.76
C TYR A 124 -9.74 -12.47 27.21
N LEU A 125 -8.45 -12.65 27.52
CA LEU A 125 -8.03 -13.05 28.88
C LEU A 125 -7.99 -11.89 29.89
N GLY A 126 -7.68 -10.67 29.45
CA GLY A 126 -7.53 -9.52 30.33
C GLY A 126 -8.83 -8.75 30.56
N PHE A 127 -9.52 -8.34 29.48
CA PHE A 127 -10.75 -7.55 29.55
C PHE A 127 -12.03 -8.39 29.50
N GLY A 128 -11.93 -9.70 29.21
CA GLY A 128 -13.08 -10.62 29.20
C GLY A 128 -13.98 -10.49 27.97
N TYR A 129 -13.47 -9.95 26.85
CA TYR A 129 -14.21 -9.83 25.59
C TYR A 129 -14.45 -11.21 24.96
N GLY A 130 -15.41 -11.30 24.04
CA GLY A 130 -15.71 -12.56 23.34
C GLY A 130 -14.53 -13.06 22.49
N ALA A 131 -14.44 -14.37 22.24
CA ALA A 131 -13.37 -14.92 21.40
C ALA A 131 -13.47 -14.43 19.93
N VAL A 132 -14.68 -14.47 19.37
CA VAL A 132 -14.96 -13.99 18.00
C VAL A 132 -14.78 -12.47 17.91
N GLU A 133 -15.26 -11.73 18.91
CA GLU A 133 -15.02 -10.29 19.06
C GLU A 133 -13.52 -9.96 19.05
N THR A 134 -12.75 -10.69 19.85
CA THR A 134 -11.30 -10.50 19.96
C THR A 134 -10.58 -10.83 18.65
N PHE A 135 -11.04 -11.85 17.91
CA PHE A 135 -10.53 -12.13 16.58
C PHE A 135 -10.81 -10.98 15.60
N ILE A 136 -12.03 -10.46 15.58
CA ILE A 136 -12.42 -9.35 14.69
C ILE A 136 -11.58 -8.10 14.98
N ILE A 137 -11.49 -7.71 16.27
CA ILE A 137 -10.70 -6.56 16.70
C ILE A 137 -9.20 -6.78 16.41
N GLY A 138 -8.69 -7.98 16.68
CA GLY A 138 -7.30 -8.34 16.38
C GLY A 138 -6.98 -8.36 14.88
N ALA A 139 -7.92 -8.79 14.04
CA ALA A 139 -7.80 -8.75 12.58
C ALA A 139 -7.76 -7.31 12.07
N ALA A 140 -8.62 -6.42 12.60
CA ALA A 140 -8.60 -4.99 12.29
C ALA A 140 -7.25 -4.35 12.60
N LEU A 141 -6.69 -4.62 13.79
CA LEU A 141 -5.36 -4.15 14.18
C LEU A 141 -4.21 -5.00 13.63
N SER A 142 -4.46 -5.92 12.71
CA SER A 142 -3.39 -6.59 11.96
C SER A 142 -3.15 -5.95 10.59
N ALA A 143 -4.10 -5.20 10.03
CA ALA A 143 -3.93 -4.51 8.75
C ALA A 143 -2.97 -3.30 8.87
N THR A 144 -2.11 -3.07 7.87
CA THR A 144 -1.03 -2.06 7.91
C THR A 144 -1.27 -0.99 6.85
N SER A 145 -1.15 0.30 7.16
CA SER A 145 -1.28 1.35 6.13
C SER A 145 0.05 1.71 5.49
N LEU A 146 0.31 1.22 4.28
CA LEU A 146 1.52 1.58 3.54
C LEU A 146 1.57 3.06 3.15
N GLY A 147 0.43 3.66 2.78
CA GLY A 147 0.36 5.02 2.25
C GLY A 147 0.93 6.07 3.21
N THR A 148 0.52 6.01 4.49
CA THR A 148 1.01 6.94 5.51
C THR A 148 2.50 6.76 5.79
N THR A 149 2.98 5.51 5.78
CA THR A 149 4.37 5.18 6.07
C THR A 149 5.29 5.67 4.95
N PHE A 150 4.93 5.47 3.68
CA PHE A 150 5.74 5.94 2.56
C PHE A 150 5.74 7.46 2.40
N ALA A 151 4.61 8.14 2.63
CA ALA A 151 4.56 9.59 2.64
C ALA A 151 5.56 10.18 3.65
N VAL A 152 5.68 9.56 4.83
CA VAL A 152 6.63 9.98 5.87
C VAL A 152 8.07 9.64 5.47
N ILE A 153 8.32 8.46 4.92
CA ILE A 153 9.66 8.05 4.49
C ILE A 153 10.19 9.01 3.41
N SER A 154 9.36 9.33 2.42
CA SER A 154 9.69 10.26 1.34
C SER A 154 9.92 11.69 1.86
N SER A 155 9.05 12.18 2.76
CA SER A 155 9.18 13.52 3.35
C SER A 155 10.36 13.66 4.32
N ALA A 156 10.72 12.60 5.05
CA ALA A 156 11.73 12.64 6.10
C ALA A 156 13.16 12.37 5.60
N SER A 157 13.31 11.71 4.45
CA SER A 157 14.62 11.37 3.88
C SER A 157 15.02 12.36 2.79
N LYS A 158 16.01 13.23 3.08
CA LYS A 158 16.48 14.25 2.14
C LYS A 158 17.45 13.72 1.06
N ASP A 159 18.19 12.65 1.38
CA ASP A 159 19.35 12.22 0.58
C ASP A 159 19.23 10.77 0.05
N VAL A 160 18.27 9.98 0.53
CA VAL A 160 18.13 8.56 0.15
C VAL A 160 16.66 8.18 0.04
N ASP A 161 16.23 7.71 -1.12
CA ASP A 161 14.91 7.08 -1.24
C ASP A 161 14.93 5.70 -0.58
N LEU A 162 14.48 5.64 0.67
CA LEU A 162 14.45 4.39 1.44
C LEU A 162 13.45 3.38 0.87
N SER A 163 12.50 3.80 0.01
CA SER A 163 11.58 2.87 -0.66
C SER A 163 12.29 1.94 -1.65
N GLN A 164 13.42 2.38 -2.22
CA GLN A 164 14.26 1.62 -3.16
C GLN A 164 15.31 0.76 -2.47
N THR A 165 15.31 0.69 -1.14
CA THR A 165 16.25 -0.15 -0.37
C THR A 165 15.76 -1.59 -0.26
N LYS A 166 16.65 -2.53 0.08
CA LYS A 166 16.24 -3.93 0.38
C LYS A 166 15.20 -3.99 1.50
N VAL A 167 15.35 -3.15 2.52
CA VAL A 167 14.38 -3.04 3.63
C VAL A 167 13.06 -2.48 3.12
N GLY A 168 13.10 -1.44 2.28
CA GLY A 168 11.94 -0.88 1.62
C GLY A 168 11.18 -1.92 0.81
N ALA A 169 11.89 -2.72 0.00
CA ALA A 169 11.29 -3.80 -0.78
C ALA A 169 10.61 -4.87 0.08
N VAL A 170 11.24 -5.26 1.19
CA VAL A 170 10.66 -6.21 2.17
C VAL A 170 9.43 -5.60 2.83
N LEU A 171 9.49 -4.32 3.22
CA LEU A 171 8.37 -3.56 3.80
C LEU A 171 7.17 -3.51 2.84
N VAL A 172 7.37 -3.09 1.59
CA VAL A 172 6.30 -3.05 0.57
C VAL A 172 5.67 -4.44 0.43
N SER A 173 6.51 -5.46 0.23
CA SER A 173 6.02 -6.82 -0.04
C SER A 173 5.27 -7.41 1.16
N ALA A 174 5.76 -7.20 2.38
CA ALA A 174 5.11 -7.70 3.59
C ALA A 174 3.79 -6.99 3.84
N ALA A 175 3.73 -5.67 3.64
CA ALA A 175 2.51 -4.92 3.88
C ALA A 175 1.44 -5.15 2.79
N VAL A 176 1.81 -5.39 1.53
CA VAL A 176 0.86 -5.88 0.51
C VAL A 176 0.26 -7.23 0.92
N ILE A 177 1.05 -8.14 1.49
CA ILE A 177 0.53 -9.42 2.01
C ILE A 177 -0.40 -9.19 3.21
N ASP A 178 -0.05 -8.28 4.13
CA ASP A 178 -0.92 -7.91 5.26
C ASP A 178 -2.27 -7.35 4.77
N ASP A 179 -2.26 -6.45 3.78
CA ASP A 179 -3.47 -5.87 3.20
C ASP A 179 -4.35 -6.94 2.54
N VAL A 180 -3.76 -7.79 1.69
CA VAL A 180 -4.48 -8.93 1.10
C VAL A 180 -5.07 -9.82 2.19
N THR A 181 -4.29 -10.14 3.23
CA THR A 181 -4.77 -10.95 4.35
C THR A 181 -5.93 -10.26 5.08
N GLY A 182 -5.84 -8.94 5.30
CA GLY A 182 -6.90 -8.12 5.88
C GLY A 182 -8.19 -8.15 5.06
N LEU A 183 -8.09 -8.03 3.74
CA LEU A 183 -9.25 -8.12 2.84
C LEU A 183 -9.90 -9.51 2.87
N VAL A 184 -9.10 -10.59 2.95
CA VAL A 184 -9.63 -11.94 3.14
C VAL A 184 -10.32 -12.10 4.50
N MET A 185 -9.70 -11.60 5.57
CA MET A 185 -10.29 -11.60 6.92
C MET A 185 -11.62 -10.83 6.95
N SER A 186 -11.72 -9.69 6.26
CA SER A 186 -12.98 -8.94 6.14
C SER A 186 -14.12 -9.79 5.57
N SER A 187 -13.87 -10.60 4.53
CA SER A 187 -14.89 -11.52 4.01
C SER A 187 -15.27 -12.64 4.98
N VAL A 188 -14.31 -13.19 5.72
CA VAL A 188 -14.60 -14.16 6.78
C VAL A 188 -15.48 -13.54 7.86
N ILE A 189 -15.17 -12.32 8.28
CA ILE A 189 -15.92 -11.60 9.33
C ILE A 189 -17.35 -11.30 8.89
N HIS A 190 -17.53 -10.84 7.65
CA HIS A 190 -18.86 -10.63 7.08
C HIS A 190 -19.69 -11.92 7.08
N ASP A 191 -19.10 -13.04 6.65
CA ASP A 191 -19.80 -14.33 6.63
C ASP A 191 -20.11 -14.86 8.04
N LEU A 192 -19.29 -14.57 9.06
CA LEU A 192 -19.60 -14.93 10.45
C LEU A 192 -20.92 -14.32 10.95
N GLY A 193 -21.28 -13.12 10.48
CA GLY A 193 -22.55 -12.47 10.82
C GLY A 193 -23.77 -13.29 10.39
N SER A 194 -23.66 -14.01 9.26
CA SER A 194 -24.72 -14.87 8.73
C SER A 194 -24.98 -16.14 9.55
N ILE A 195 -24.09 -16.53 10.47
CA ILE A 195 -24.29 -17.68 11.37
C ILE A 195 -25.35 -17.35 12.43
N ALA A 196 -25.32 -16.12 12.94
CA ALA A 196 -26.17 -15.72 14.06
C ALA A 196 -27.67 -15.73 13.71
N SER A 197 -28.01 -15.75 12.41
CA SER A 197 -29.39 -15.87 11.92
C SER A 197 -29.91 -17.31 11.80
N GLY A 198 -29.19 -18.33 12.31
CA GLY A 198 -29.73 -19.67 12.54
C GLY A 198 -29.63 -20.65 11.37
N GLY A 199 -28.69 -20.43 10.43
CA GLY A 199 -28.44 -21.37 9.34
C GLY A 199 -27.70 -22.63 9.79
N ASP A 200 -28.18 -23.81 9.38
CA ASP A 200 -27.60 -25.14 9.61
C ASP A 200 -26.36 -25.37 8.71
N VAL A 201 -25.42 -24.42 8.71
CA VAL A 201 -24.22 -24.43 7.87
C VAL A 201 -23.02 -24.95 8.63
N ASN A 202 -22.23 -25.80 7.96
CA ASN A 202 -20.97 -26.31 8.51
C ASN A 202 -20.00 -25.15 8.78
N LEU A 203 -19.76 -24.83 10.06
CA LEU A 203 -18.93 -23.71 10.51
C LEU A 203 -17.54 -23.69 9.83
N GLY A 204 -16.96 -24.87 9.63
CA GLY A 204 -15.67 -25.03 8.96
C GLY A 204 -15.72 -24.63 7.49
N TRP A 205 -16.80 -24.96 6.77
CA TRP A 205 -16.98 -24.53 5.38
C TRP A 205 -17.29 -23.04 5.26
N LEU A 206 -18.01 -22.46 6.20
CA LEU A 206 -18.31 -21.03 6.15
C LEU A 206 -17.05 -20.18 6.29
N ILE A 207 -16.15 -20.54 7.22
CA ILE A 207 -14.86 -19.86 7.39
C ILE A 207 -13.90 -20.25 6.26
N GLY A 208 -13.91 -21.52 5.86
CA GLY A 208 -13.02 -22.05 4.83
C GLY A 208 -13.33 -21.54 3.42
N ARG A 209 -14.59 -21.27 3.10
CA ARG A 209 -15.03 -20.87 1.74
C ARG A 209 -14.36 -19.57 1.30
N PRO A 210 -14.44 -18.43 2.02
CA PRO A 210 -13.74 -17.21 1.63
C PRO A 210 -12.24 -17.42 1.49
N ILE A 211 -11.60 -18.13 2.43
CA ILE A 211 -10.14 -18.37 2.41
C ILE A 211 -9.73 -19.17 1.16
N VAL A 212 -10.44 -20.27 0.86
CA VAL A 212 -10.18 -21.12 -0.30
C VAL A 212 -10.48 -20.36 -1.60
N ALA A 213 -11.58 -19.61 -1.65
CA ALA A 213 -11.94 -18.79 -2.81
C ALA A 213 -10.89 -17.70 -3.08
N SER A 214 -10.46 -16.96 -2.05
CA SER A 214 -9.41 -15.95 -2.17
C SER A 214 -8.08 -16.56 -2.59
N ALA A 215 -7.68 -17.71 -2.01
CA ALA A 215 -6.46 -18.41 -2.39
C ALA A 215 -6.53 -18.92 -3.84
N ALA A 216 -7.67 -19.47 -4.25
CA ALA A 216 -7.90 -19.90 -5.63
C ALA A 216 -7.80 -18.71 -6.59
N MET A 217 -8.45 -17.58 -6.29
CA MET A 217 -8.33 -16.37 -7.11
C MET A 217 -6.90 -15.83 -7.14
N ALA A 218 -6.22 -15.75 -6.00
CA ALA A 218 -4.83 -15.29 -5.90
C ALA A 218 -3.85 -16.10 -6.76
N ILE A 219 -4.09 -17.41 -6.91
CA ILE A 219 -3.26 -18.32 -7.70
C ILE A 219 -3.71 -18.34 -9.17
N LEU A 220 -5.02 -18.45 -9.42
CA LEU A 220 -5.58 -18.57 -10.76
C LEU A 220 -5.38 -17.29 -11.57
N THR A 221 -5.56 -16.12 -10.98
CA THR A 221 -5.39 -14.84 -11.69
C THR A 221 -4.03 -14.73 -12.38
N PRO A 222 -2.87 -14.78 -11.69
CA PRO A 222 -1.57 -14.66 -12.36
C PRO A 222 -1.26 -15.82 -13.32
N VAL A 223 -1.75 -17.04 -13.04
CA VAL A 223 -1.59 -18.19 -13.95
C VAL A 223 -2.36 -17.97 -15.25
N LEU A 224 -3.64 -17.62 -15.16
CA LEU A 224 -4.49 -17.36 -16.32
C LEU A 224 -4.02 -16.11 -17.08
N THR A 225 -3.58 -15.05 -16.39
CA THR A 225 -3.01 -13.87 -17.04
C THR A 225 -1.81 -14.24 -17.89
N LYS A 226 -0.84 -14.96 -17.31
CA LYS A 226 0.41 -15.30 -18.00
C LYS A 226 0.20 -16.28 -19.17
N TRP A 227 -0.65 -17.29 -19.00
CA TRP A 227 -0.77 -18.40 -19.94
C TRP A 227 -1.91 -18.26 -20.95
N PHE A 228 -2.96 -17.51 -20.62
CA PHE A 228 -4.15 -17.37 -21.47
C PHE A 228 -4.42 -15.92 -21.90
N PHE A 229 -4.61 -15.00 -20.95
CA PHE A 229 -5.04 -13.64 -21.31
C PHE A 229 -3.94 -12.82 -22.01
N ALA A 230 -2.69 -12.86 -21.53
CA ALA A 230 -1.57 -12.15 -22.16
C ALA A 230 -1.30 -12.60 -23.62
N PRO A 231 -1.26 -13.90 -23.98
CA PRO A 231 -1.11 -14.28 -25.40
C PRO A 231 -2.33 -13.93 -26.25
N VAL A 232 -3.55 -14.04 -25.71
CA VAL A 232 -4.78 -13.65 -26.43
C VAL A 232 -4.81 -12.14 -26.68
N PHE A 233 -4.51 -11.34 -25.67
CA PHE A 233 -4.46 -9.88 -25.78
C PHE A 233 -3.46 -9.43 -26.84
N ARG A 234 -2.24 -9.99 -26.81
CA ARG A 234 -1.20 -9.68 -27.81
C ARG A 234 -1.57 -10.10 -29.24
N ARG A 235 -2.25 -11.26 -29.38
CA ARG A 235 -2.58 -11.78 -30.71
C ARG A 235 -3.75 -11.05 -31.38
N TYR A 236 -4.76 -10.65 -30.61
CA TYR A 236 -6.03 -10.15 -31.15
C TYR A 236 -6.34 -8.70 -30.83
N ILE A 237 -5.95 -8.22 -29.65
CA ILE A 237 -6.41 -6.94 -29.10
C ILE A 237 -5.38 -5.83 -29.33
N GLU A 238 -4.10 -6.10 -29.08
CA GLU A 238 -3.00 -5.12 -29.10
C GLU A 238 -2.98 -4.27 -30.40
N LYS A 239 -3.13 -4.90 -31.57
CA LYS A 239 -3.12 -4.20 -32.88
C LYS A 239 -4.24 -3.18 -33.05
N HIS A 240 -5.40 -3.40 -32.42
CA HIS A 240 -6.53 -2.48 -32.47
C HIS A 240 -6.49 -1.47 -31.32
N PHE A 241 -5.80 -1.81 -30.23
CA PHE A 241 -5.75 -1.05 -28.99
C PHE A 241 -4.94 0.25 -29.10
N HIS A 242 -3.82 0.23 -29.84
CA HIS A 242 -2.95 1.38 -30.10
C HIS A 242 -3.65 2.57 -30.79
N LYS A 243 -4.88 2.40 -31.31
CA LYS A 243 -5.56 3.47 -32.06
C LYS A 243 -6.24 4.52 -31.17
N PHE A 244 -6.55 4.19 -29.92
CA PHE A 244 -7.31 5.06 -29.02
C PHE A 244 -6.63 5.27 -27.66
N ASP A 245 -5.36 4.88 -27.53
CA ASP A 245 -4.48 5.06 -26.35
C ASP A 245 -5.20 4.93 -25.00
N HIS A 246 -5.50 6.06 -24.36
CA HIS A 246 -6.12 6.13 -23.05
C HIS A 246 -7.58 5.68 -22.99
N LEU A 247 -8.36 5.90 -24.05
CA LEU A 247 -9.78 5.54 -24.07
C LEU A 247 -9.96 4.01 -24.07
N SER A 248 -9.13 3.30 -24.81
CA SER A 248 -9.10 1.83 -24.77
C SER A 248 -8.71 1.32 -23.38
N ASN A 249 -7.68 1.93 -22.78
CA ASN A 249 -7.20 1.57 -21.45
C ASN A 249 -8.29 1.74 -20.38
N ILE A 250 -8.99 2.89 -20.33
CA ILE A 250 -10.01 3.14 -19.31
C ILE A 250 -11.23 2.23 -19.47
N ILE A 251 -11.66 1.95 -20.71
CA ILE A 251 -12.76 1.00 -20.96
C ILE A 251 -12.38 -0.39 -20.47
N LEU A 252 -11.17 -0.86 -20.77
CA LEU A 252 -10.71 -2.15 -20.30
C LEU A 252 -10.55 -2.20 -18.78
N MET A 253 -10.07 -1.12 -18.15
CA MET A 253 -9.99 -1.00 -16.70
C MET A 253 -11.38 -1.16 -16.06
N ILE A 254 -12.39 -0.45 -16.56
CA ILE A 254 -13.77 -0.54 -16.06
C ILE A 254 -14.33 -1.95 -16.25
N LEU A 255 -14.14 -2.57 -17.41
CA LEU A 255 -14.62 -3.92 -17.69
C LEU A 255 -13.95 -4.97 -16.79
N VAL A 256 -12.62 -4.90 -16.63
CA VAL A 256 -11.87 -5.83 -15.78
C VAL A 256 -12.24 -5.63 -14.32
N LEU A 257 -12.30 -4.40 -13.84
CA LEU A 257 -12.71 -4.10 -12.46
C LEU A 257 -14.12 -4.64 -12.18
N SER A 258 -15.09 -4.37 -13.07
CA SER A 258 -16.46 -4.86 -12.93
C SER A 258 -16.54 -6.39 -12.94
N ALA A 259 -15.76 -7.04 -13.81
CA ALA A 259 -15.70 -8.51 -13.89
C ALA A 259 -15.13 -9.12 -12.61
N PHE A 260 -14.01 -8.60 -12.10
CA PHE A 260 -13.37 -9.13 -10.90
C PHE A 260 -14.18 -8.86 -9.63
N ILE A 261 -14.84 -7.71 -9.52
CA ILE A 261 -15.78 -7.42 -8.42
C ILE A 261 -16.94 -8.43 -8.45
N SER A 262 -17.50 -8.69 -9.64
CA SER A 262 -18.58 -9.67 -9.80
C SER A 262 -18.12 -11.08 -9.44
N ILE A 263 -16.97 -11.52 -9.97
CA ILE A 263 -16.38 -12.84 -9.66
C ILE A 263 -16.13 -12.95 -8.15
N ALA A 264 -15.58 -11.92 -7.51
CA ALA A 264 -15.32 -11.90 -6.08
C ALA A 264 -16.61 -12.07 -5.26
N ALA A 265 -17.64 -11.29 -5.59
CA ALA A 265 -18.94 -11.34 -4.94
C ALA A 265 -19.60 -12.73 -5.06
N TYR A 266 -19.60 -13.32 -6.27
CA TYR A 266 -20.19 -14.66 -6.49
C TYR A 266 -19.34 -15.80 -5.90
N ALA A 267 -18.01 -15.65 -5.84
CA ALA A 267 -17.12 -16.64 -5.24
C ALA A 267 -17.18 -16.63 -3.70
N GLY A 268 -17.75 -15.59 -3.08
CA GLY A 268 -17.81 -15.43 -1.63
C GLY A 268 -16.48 -14.94 -1.03
N THR A 269 -15.70 -14.16 -1.78
CA THR A 269 -14.52 -13.44 -1.28
C THR A 269 -14.83 -11.94 -1.19
N SER A 270 -13.95 -11.17 -0.54
CA SER A 270 -14.09 -9.72 -0.47
C SER A 270 -14.07 -9.08 -1.87
N ILE A 271 -15.04 -8.20 -2.12
CA ILE A 271 -15.12 -7.35 -3.33
C ILE A 271 -13.85 -6.52 -3.49
N LEU A 272 -13.33 -6.01 -2.36
CA LEU A 272 -12.10 -5.22 -2.32
C LEU A 272 -10.89 -6.07 -2.76
N PHE A 273 -10.84 -7.35 -2.39
CA PHE A 273 -9.80 -8.26 -2.87
C PHE A 273 -9.91 -8.51 -4.39
N GLY A 274 -11.13 -8.60 -4.92
CA GLY A 274 -11.38 -8.62 -6.35
C GLY A 274 -10.83 -7.38 -7.07
N ALA A 275 -11.07 -6.18 -6.51
CA ALA A 275 -10.54 -4.94 -7.04
C ALA A 275 -9.00 -4.90 -7.04
N PHE A 276 -8.36 -5.36 -5.97
CA PHE A 276 -6.89 -5.50 -5.91
C PHE A 276 -6.36 -6.42 -7.03
N LEU A 277 -6.98 -7.60 -7.20
CA LEU A 277 -6.58 -8.55 -8.24
C LEU A 277 -6.84 -8.03 -9.66
N ALA A 278 -7.87 -7.21 -9.86
CA ALA A 278 -8.13 -6.55 -11.14
C ALA A 278 -6.99 -5.60 -11.54
N GLY A 279 -6.52 -4.79 -10.59
CA GLY A 279 -5.37 -3.90 -10.80
C GLY A 279 -4.12 -4.71 -11.13
N ALA A 280 -3.82 -5.72 -10.29
CA ALA A 280 -2.69 -6.61 -10.53
C ALA A 280 -2.79 -7.34 -11.89
N PHE A 281 -3.98 -7.79 -12.29
CA PHE A 281 -4.21 -8.43 -13.58
C PHE A 281 -3.83 -7.53 -14.76
N LEU A 282 -4.24 -6.26 -14.71
CA LEU A 282 -3.98 -5.28 -15.76
C LEU A 282 -2.48 -4.92 -15.86
N THR A 283 -1.78 -4.83 -14.74
CA THR A 283 -0.32 -4.58 -14.72
C THR A 283 0.46 -5.66 -15.46
N TYR A 284 -0.03 -6.91 -15.49
CA TYR A 284 0.62 -8.04 -16.17
C TYR A 284 0.08 -8.34 -17.57
N LEU A 285 -0.90 -7.57 -18.07
CA LEU A 285 -1.53 -7.79 -19.37
C LEU A 285 -0.67 -7.29 -20.57
N PRO A 286 -0.07 -6.08 -20.55
CA PRO A 286 0.70 -5.55 -21.67
C PRO A 286 2.20 -5.87 -21.50
N SER A 287 2.65 -7.03 -22.00
CA SER A 287 4.08 -7.37 -22.03
C SER A 287 4.54 -7.63 -23.47
N THR A 288 4.98 -6.57 -24.15
CA THR A 288 5.70 -6.75 -25.43
C THR A 288 7.19 -6.42 -25.27
N HIS A 289 7.61 -5.55 -24.34
CA HIS A 289 9.04 -5.30 -24.09
C HIS A 289 9.41 -5.02 -22.62
N PRO A 290 9.64 -6.05 -21.78
CA PRO A 290 10.20 -5.88 -20.44
C PRO A 290 11.69 -5.47 -20.42
N GLU A 291 12.41 -5.60 -21.54
CA GLU A 291 13.89 -5.43 -21.64
C GLU A 291 14.31 -4.49 -22.80
N GLY A 292 13.42 -3.61 -23.26
CA GLY A 292 13.77 -2.53 -24.20
C GLY A 292 13.80 -1.18 -23.48
N PRO A 293 14.44 -0.12 -24.03
CA PRO A 293 14.57 1.21 -23.41
C PRO A 293 13.23 2.01 -23.43
N PHE A 294 12.13 1.34 -23.09
CA PHE A 294 10.76 1.80 -23.29
C PHE A 294 9.87 1.66 -22.05
N VAL A 295 10.44 1.73 -20.84
CA VAL A 295 9.65 2.07 -19.65
C VAL A 295 9.64 3.58 -19.52
N VAL A 296 8.45 4.17 -19.41
CA VAL A 296 8.30 5.61 -19.17
C VAL A 296 8.59 5.86 -17.69
N MET A 297 9.60 6.68 -17.38
CA MET A 297 10.09 6.90 -16.01
C MET A 297 9.43 8.08 -15.29
N SER A 298 8.72 8.96 -16.01
CA SER A 298 7.91 10.05 -15.43
C SER A 298 6.74 10.44 -16.33
N ARG A 299 5.76 11.14 -15.75
CA ARG A 299 4.61 11.77 -16.45
C ARG A 299 5.04 12.59 -17.67
N GLU A 300 6.17 13.30 -17.61
CA GLU A 300 6.63 14.15 -18.72
C GLU A 300 7.28 13.37 -19.87
N GLU A 301 7.81 12.18 -19.61
CA GLU A 301 8.52 11.37 -20.61
C GLU A 301 7.56 10.53 -21.48
N GLY A 302 6.36 10.24 -20.94
CA GLY A 302 5.30 9.52 -21.63
C GLY A 302 4.57 10.40 -22.64
N GLU A 303 4.36 11.67 -22.29
CA GLU A 303 3.74 12.66 -23.17
C GLU A 303 4.66 13.09 -24.33
N ARG A 304 5.99 12.98 -24.17
CA ARG A 304 6.97 13.38 -25.19
C ARG A 304 7.31 12.31 -26.23
N SER A 305 7.07 11.03 -25.94
CA SER A 305 7.47 9.91 -26.79
C SER A 305 6.27 9.29 -27.51
N LYS A 306 5.97 9.75 -28.74
CA LYS A 306 4.84 9.30 -29.57
C LYS A 306 4.80 7.78 -29.88
N ASP A 307 5.87 7.04 -29.60
CA ASP A 307 6.01 5.62 -29.94
C ASP A 307 5.74 4.66 -28.75
N LYS A 308 5.36 5.17 -27.56
CA LYS A 308 5.10 4.35 -26.36
C LYS A 308 3.61 4.39 -25.99
N SER A 309 2.96 3.23 -25.92
CA SER A 309 1.58 3.11 -25.43
C SER A 309 1.50 3.47 -23.93
N PRO A 310 0.53 4.27 -23.48
CA PRO A 310 0.40 4.62 -22.07
C PRO A 310 0.10 3.38 -21.23
N THR A 311 0.70 3.29 -20.05
CA THR A 311 0.41 2.21 -19.09
C THR A 311 -0.98 2.39 -18.48
N PHE A 312 -1.54 1.31 -17.91
CA PHE A 312 -2.80 1.39 -17.16
C PHE A 312 -2.67 2.31 -15.94
N VAL A 313 -1.52 2.28 -15.25
CA VAL A 313 -1.20 3.21 -14.15
C VAL A 313 -1.28 4.65 -14.64
N HIS A 314 -0.61 4.98 -15.74
CA HIS A 314 -0.64 6.35 -16.28
C HIS A 314 -2.05 6.77 -16.72
N THR A 315 -2.85 5.84 -17.26
CA THR A 315 -4.25 6.15 -17.60
C THR A 315 -5.10 6.40 -16.35
N PHE A 316 -4.88 5.63 -15.28
CA PHE A 316 -5.53 5.88 -13.99
C PHE A 316 -5.15 7.26 -13.43
N GLU A 317 -3.87 7.62 -13.48
CA GLU A 317 -3.36 8.93 -13.05
C GLU A 317 -4.03 10.10 -13.78
N VAL A 318 -4.25 9.96 -15.09
CA VAL A 318 -4.84 11.04 -15.90
C VAL A 318 -6.35 11.20 -15.67
N TYR A 319 -7.10 10.10 -15.51
CA TYR A 319 -8.57 10.15 -15.52
C TYR A 319 -9.23 9.93 -14.16
N CYS A 320 -8.60 9.18 -13.26
CA CYS A 320 -9.21 8.73 -12.02
C CYS A 320 -8.55 9.33 -10.79
N LEU A 321 -7.22 9.53 -10.80
CA LEU A 321 -6.47 9.90 -9.60
C LEU A 321 -6.93 11.21 -8.97
N ASP A 322 -7.16 12.28 -9.74
CA ASP A 322 -7.57 13.57 -9.16
C ASP A 322 -8.96 13.47 -8.51
N ALA A 323 -9.94 12.84 -9.19
CA ALA A 323 -11.27 12.63 -8.62
C ALA A 323 -11.21 11.71 -7.39
N GLN A 324 -10.35 10.70 -7.45
CA GLN A 324 -10.12 9.78 -6.35
C GLN A 324 -9.53 10.48 -5.13
N GLN A 325 -8.48 11.27 -5.32
CA GLN A 325 -7.72 11.90 -4.25
C GLN A 325 -8.49 13.06 -3.60
N TYR A 326 -9.15 13.91 -4.40
CA TYR A 326 -9.75 15.15 -3.87
C TYR A 326 -11.24 15.05 -3.56
N VAL A 327 -11.93 14.01 -4.05
CA VAL A 327 -13.38 13.86 -3.84
C VAL A 327 -13.69 12.53 -3.16
N LEU A 328 -13.37 11.40 -3.81
CA LEU A 328 -13.87 10.10 -3.34
C LEU A 328 -13.18 9.61 -2.06
N ALA A 329 -11.87 9.79 -1.93
CA ALA A 329 -11.13 9.40 -0.73
C ALA A 329 -11.51 10.26 0.49
N PRO A 330 -11.61 11.60 0.42
CA PRO A 330 -12.10 12.40 1.52
C PRO A 330 -13.54 12.03 1.94
N LEU A 331 -14.43 11.76 0.98
CA LEU A 331 -15.79 11.30 1.27
C LEU A 331 -15.80 9.94 1.98
N PHE A 332 -14.96 8.99 1.55
CA PHE A 332 -14.79 7.71 2.24
C PHE A 332 -14.38 7.88 3.69
N PHE A 333 -13.36 8.70 3.95
CA PHE A 333 -12.87 8.94 5.30
C PHE A 333 -13.85 9.73 6.17
N ALA A 334 -14.56 10.69 5.59
CA ALA A 334 -15.66 11.37 6.27
C ALA A 334 -16.79 10.40 6.64
N SER A 335 -17.08 9.43 5.77
CA SER A 335 -18.10 8.41 6.00
C SER A 335 -17.76 7.49 7.16
N ILE A 336 -16.47 7.16 7.35
CA ILE A 336 -16.02 6.50 8.58
C ILE A 336 -16.27 7.40 9.79
N GLY A 337 -16.00 8.71 9.66
CA GLY A 337 -16.27 9.68 10.72
C GLY A 337 -17.75 9.73 11.15
N PHE A 338 -18.69 9.57 10.22
CA PHE A 338 -20.13 9.51 10.53
C PHE A 338 -20.49 8.31 11.42
N ALA A 339 -19.76 7.20 11.30
CA ALA A 339 -20.03 5.95 12.00
C ALA A 339 -19.37 5.84 13.38
N ILE A 340 -18.44 6.73 13.72
CA ILE A 340 -17.71 6.68 15.00
C ILE A 340 -18.53 7.36 16.13
N PRO A 341 -18.89 6.64 17.22
CA PRO A 341 -19.59 7.19 18.38
C PRO A 341 -18.62 8.02 19.24
N PHE A 342 -18.35 9.25 18.79
CA PHE A 342 -17.27 10.06 19.35
C PHE A 342 -17.44 10.37 20.84
N LEU A 343 -18.67 10.59 21.31
CA LEU A 343 -18.95 10.88 22.71
C LEU A 343 -18.56 9.71 23.64
N ASP A 344 -18.76 8.48 23.19
CA ASP A 344 -18.48 7.28 24.00
C ASP A 344 -16.97 6.97 24.09
N LEU A 345 -16.17 7.50 23.16
CA LEU A 345 -14.70 7.40 23.22
C LEU A 345 -14.13 8.08 24.47
N TRP A 346 -14.78 9.10 25.00
CA TRP A 346 -14.23 9.92 26.09
C TRP A 346 -14.51 9.39 27.49
N THR A 347 -14.97 8.14 27.61
CA THR A 347 -15.09 7.47 28.90
C THR A 347 -13.71 7.04 29.42
N GLY A 348 -13.47 7.17 30.74
CA GLY A 348 -12.18 6.82 31.33
C GLY A 348 -11.77 5.36 31.07
N GLU A 349 -12.75 4.46 31.02
CA GLU A 349 -12.58 3.04 30.67
C GLU A 349 -12.12 2.85 29.22
N ALA A 350 -12.77 3.52 28.26
CA ALA A 350 -12.39 3.47 26.85
C ALA A 350 -10.96 3.97 26.62
N ILE A 351 -10.60 5.10 27.23
CA ILE A 351 -9.29 5.72 27.03
C ILE A 351 -8.18 4.80 27.53
N TRP A 352 -8.26 4.30 28.78
CA TRP A 352 -7.16 3.48 29.30
C TRP A 352 -7.05 2.13 28.59
N ARG A 353 -8.18 1.47 28.30
CA ARG A 353 -8.19 0.20 27.55
C ARG A 353 -7.62 0.40 26.14
N GLY A 354 -8.05 1.45 25.46
CA GLY A 354 -7.55 1.84 24.15
C GLY A 354 -6.05 2.12 24.13
N VAL A 355 -5.54 2.89 25.10
CA VAL A 355 -4.10 3.18 25.23
C VAL A 355 -3.28 1.93 25.52
N VAL A 356 -3.71 1.07 26.46
CA VAL A 356 -2.99 -0.18 26.77
C VAL A 356 -2.98 -1.10 25.55
N TYR A 357 -4.12 -1.22 24.85
CA TYR A 357 -4.19 -2.01 23.64
C TYR A 357 -3.31 -1.45 22.52
N THR A 358 -3.26 -0.12 22.37
CA THR A 358 -2.36 0.57 21.42
C THR A 358 -0.90 0.16 21.65
N LEU A 359 -0.42 0.27 22.89
CA LEU A 359 0.97 -0.05 23.25
C LEU A 359 1.30 -1.51 22.94
N LEU A 360 0.37 -2.42 23.23
CA LEU A 360 0.53 -3.83 22.94
C LEU A 360 0.60 -4.10 21.43
N MET A 361 -0.22 -3.42 20.63
CA MET A 361 -0.22 -3.56 19.17
C MET A 361 1.03 -2.96 18.52
N LEU A 362 1.51 -1.83 19.05
CA LEU A 362 2.79 -1.25 18.66
C LEU A 362 3.92 -2.26 18.86
N PHE A 363 3.96 -2.91 20.03
CA PHE A 363 4.93 -3.97 20.29
C PHE A 363 4.74 -5.17 19.34
N GLY A 364 3.50 -5.63 19.15
CA GLY A 364 3.16 -6.72 18.24
C GLY A 364 3.67 -6.53 16.82
N LYS A 365 3.54 -5.33 16.26
CA LYS A 365 4.06 -5.03 14.92
C LYS A 365 5.54 -4.75 14.89
N ALA A 366 6.10 -4.14 15.95
CA ALA A 366 7.55 -3.91 16.01
C ALA A 366 8.36 -5.20 15.93
N ILE A 367 7.82 -6.34 16.39
CA ILE A 367 8.44 -7.67 16.30
C ILE A 367 8.74 -8.08 14.84
N VAL A 368 7.96 -7.62 13.86
CA VAL A 368 8.21 -7.90 12.43
C VAL A 368 9.62 -7.49 12.02
N GLY A 369 10.14 -6.41 12.60
CA GLY A 369 11.51 -5.95 12.37
C GLY A 369 12.59 -6.98 12.71
N ALA A 370 12.35 -7.86 13.70
CA ALA A 370 13.31 -8.85 14.17
C ALA A 370 13.70 -9.88 13.10
N TRP A 371 12.88 -10.05 12.06
CA TRP A 371 13.21 -10.91 10.93
C TRP A 371 14.46 -10.45 10.17
N ILE A 372 14.79 -9.16 10.19
CA ILE A 372 15.98 -8.63 9.50
C ILE A 372 17.29 -9.18 10.09
N PRO A 373 17.57 -9.06 11.40
CA PRO A 373 18.76 -9.67 11.99
C PRO A 373 18.72 -11.20 12.01
N ILE A 374 17.54 -11.83 12.17
CA ILE A 374 17.40 -13.30 12.07
C ILE A 374 17.82 -13.77 10.68
N TRP A 375 17.35 -13.10 9.64
CA TRP A 375 17.69 -13.43 8.25
C TRP A 375 19.16 -13.16 7.94
N ALA A 376 19.72 -12.05 8.43
CA ALA A 376 21.14 -11.75 8.31
C ALA A 376 22.02 -12.82 8.98
N ALA A 377 21.59 -13.36 10.12
CA ALA A 377 22.29 -14.43 10.82
C ALA A 377 22.14 -15.81 10.13
N ALA A 378 21.01 -16.05 9.47
CA ALA A 378 20.71 -17.29 8.76
C ALA A 378 21.40 -17.38 7.39
N LYS A 379 21.48 -16.26 6.65
CA LYS A 379 22.17 -16.19 5.34
C LYS A 379 23.67 -15.96 5.44
N HIS A 380 24.23 -15.81 6.64
CA HIS A 380 25.66 -15.62 6.83
C HIS A 380 26.45 -16.87 6.39
N ASP A 381 27.13 -16.77 5.25
CA ASP A 381 28.05 -17.80 4.76
C ASP A 381 29.51 -17.40 5.05
N PRO A 382 30.21 -18.10 5.96
CA PRO A 382 31.58 -17.76 6.33
C PRO A 382 32.57 -17.89 5.17
N LYS A 383 32.29 -18.70 4.14
CA LYS A 383 33.20 -18.86 2.98
C LYS A 383 33.16 -17.63 2.07
N LYS A 384 31.97 -17.12 1.77
CA LYS A 384 31.79 -15.90 0.96
C LYS A 384 32.33 -14.64 1.62
N ALA A 385 32.19 -14.54 2.95
CA ALA A 385 32.77 -13.43 3.71
C ALA A 385 34.31 -13.41 3.64
N HIS A 386 34.96 -14.58 3.64
CA HIS A 386 36.41 -14.69 3.46
C HIS A 386 36.86 -14.41 2.01
N GLU A 387 36.09 -14.85 1.01
CA GLU A 387 36.35 -14.57 -0.41
C GLU A 387 36.25 -13.06 -0.72
N ALA A 388 35.21 -12.37 -0.21
CA ALA A 388 35.05 -10.93 -0.38
C ALA A 388 36.17 -10.11 0.29
N GLN A 389 36.72 -10.59 1.41
CA GLN A 389 37.89 -9.99 2.05
C GLN A 389 39.18 -10.20 1.25
N ALA A 390 39.34 -11.38 0.63
CA ALA A 390 40.50 -11.67 -0.22
C ALA A 390 40.49 -10.80 -1.48
N GLU A 391 39.33 -10.57 -2.11
CA GLU A 391 39.18 -9.66 -3.24
C GLU A 391 39.44 -8.20 -2.85
N SER A 392 38.92 -7.75 -1.70
CA SER A 392 39.14 -6.39 -1.20
C SER A 392 40.60 -6.11 -0.82
N ALA A 393 41.33 -7.14 -0.36
CA ALA A 393 42.75 -7.04 -0.05
C ALA A 393 43.62 -7.02 -1.33
N ALA A 394 43.17 -7.65 -2.42
CA ALA A 394 43.87 -7.66 -3.70
C ALA A 394 43.71 -6.35 -4.50
N GLU A 395 42.60 -5.61 -4.34
CA GLU A 395 42.37 -4.32 -5.03
C GLU A 395 43.11 -3.11 -4.39
N ASN A 396 43.63 -3.22 -3.15
CA ASN A 396 44.19 -2.10 -2.38
C ASN A 396 45.64 -1.68 -2.76
N GLY A 397 46.07 -1.92 -4.01
CA GLY A 397 47.39 -1.53 -4.52
C GLY A 397 47.51 -0.08 -4.99
N ASN A 398 46.41 0.66 -5.19
CA ASN A 398 46.46 2.06 -5.61
C ASN A 398 45.40 2.88 -4.86
N SER A 399 45.87 3.91 -4.16
CA SER A 399 45.09 4.86 -3.39
C SER A 399 44.16 5.69 -4.28
N LEU A 400 42.85 5.42 -4.22
CA LEU A 400 41.76 6.37 -4.43
C LEU A 400 40.49 5.82 -3.76
N GLU A 401 39.85 6.65 -2.94
CA GLU A 401 38.59 6.39 -2.22
C GLU A 401 37.53 5.71 -3.10
N LYS A 402 37.33 4.40 -2.91
CA LYS A 402 36.06 3.73 -3.19
C LYS A 402 35.74 2.81 -2.03
N VAL A 403 35.01 3.34 -1.06
CA VAL A 403 34.33 2.51 -0.05
C VAL A 403 33.21 1.75 -0.78
N LYS A 404 33.58 0.66 -1.47
CA LYS A 404 32.62 -0.39 -1.84
C LYS A 404 32.09 -0.94 -0.52
N SER A 405 30.81 -0.72 -0.26
CA SER A 405 30.08 -1.37 0.84
C SER A 405 30.12 -2.88 0.61
N SER A 406 31.12 -3.55 1.18
CA SER A 406 31.18 -5.01 1.15
C SER A 406 29.88 -5.58 1.73
N PRO A 407 29.14 -6.42 0.98
CA PRO A 407 27.85 -6.94 1.41
C PRO A 407 27.95 -7.94 2.58
N ASP A 408 29.14 -8.46 2.86
CA ASP A 408 29.38 -9.47 3.87
C ASP A 408 30.28 -8.93 4.99
N SER A 409 29.71 -8.78 6.18
CA SER A 409 30.45 -8.42 7.39
C SER A 409 31.27 -9.61 7.89
N PRO A 410 32.47 -9.41 8.47
CA PRO A 410 33.43 -10.48 8.80
C PRO A 410 32.98 -11.43 9.94
N SER A 411 31.87 -11.15 10.61
CA SER A 411 31.37 -11.98 11.71
C SER A 411 29.86 -11.93 11.77
N ARG A 412 29.23 -13.03 12.17
CA ARG A 412 27.78 -13.12 12.46
C ARG A 412 27.30 -12.01 13.40
N LYS A 413 28.13 -11.60 14.37
CA LYS A 413 27.82 -10.47 15.27
C LYS A 413 27.78 -9.12 14.56
N ALA A 414 28.69 -8.89 13.61
CA ALA A 414 28.73 -7.67 12.81
C ALA A 414 27.52 -7.59 11.85
N ALA A 415 27.10 -8.72 11.26
CA ALA A 415 25.93 -8.80 10.39
C ALA A 415 24.64 -8.44 11.14
N ILE A 416 24.51 -8.92 12.37
CA ILE A 416 23.39 -8.59 13.26
C ILE A 416 23.45 -7.10 13.62
N GLN A 417 24.62 -6.59 14.01
CA GLN A 417 24.77 -5.19 14.41
C GLN A 417 24.47 -4.20 13.26
N SER A 418 24.85 -4.52 12.02
CA SER A 418 24.49 -3.72 10.84
C SER A 418 23.01 -3.77 10.50
N SER A 419 22.30 -4.81 10.97
CA SER A 419 20.87 -5.04 10.71
C SER A 419 19.93 -4.38 11.73
N VAL A 420 20.45 -3.80 12.83
CA VAL A 420 19.65 -3.16 13.88
C VAL A 420 18.90 -1.92 13.39
N SER A 421 19.54 -1.08 12.55
CA SER A 421 18.85 0.10 11.99
C SER A 421 17.73 -0.29 11.02
N PRO A 422 17.96 -1.21 10.05
CA PRO A 422 16.90 -1.84 9.25
C PRO A 422 15.75 -2.46 10.07
N MET A 423 16.07 -3.19 11.14
CA MET A 423 15.09 -3.81 12.04
C MET A 423 14.13 -2.76 12.62
N ILE A 424 14.68 -1.66 13.14
CA ILE A 424 13.88 -0.60 13.74
C ILE A 424 13.03 0.11 12.69
N LEU A 425 13.59 0.37 11.50
CA LEU A 425 12.82 0.99 10.42
C LEU A 425 11.65 0.09 10.01
N LEU A 426 11.89 -1.20 9.74
CA LEU A 426 10.85 -2.15 9.34
C LEU A 426 9.78 -2.29 10.43
N GLY A 427 10.19 -2.47 11.69
CA GLY A 427 9.27 -2.62 12.81
C GLY A 427 8.37 -1.39 12.99
N MET A 428 8.96 -0.19 12.99
CA MET A 428 8.19 1.06 13.13
C MET A 428 7.29 1.34 11.92
N ALA A 429 7.74 0.99 10.72
CA ALA A 429 7.00 1.16 9.48
C ALA A 429 5.73 0.30 9.39
N MET A 430 5.70 -0.84 10.09
CA MET A 430 4.55 -1.74 10.13
C MET A 430 3.53 -1.41 11.24
N VAL A 431 3.81 -0.42 12.10
CA VAL A 431 2.90 -0.01 13.19
C VAL A 431 1.72 0.80 12.68
N ALA A 432 1.94 1.63 11.64
CA ALA A 432 0.90 2.52 11.13
C ALA A 432 -0.35 1.75 10.71
N ARG A 433 -1.50 2.16 11.28
CA ARG A 433 -2.82 1.64 10.90
C ARG A 433 -3.46 2.58 9.89
N GLY A 434 -4.42 2.04 9.15
CA GLY A 434 -5.11 2.79 8.09
C GLY A 434 -6.56 2.42 7.97
N GLU A 435 -7.10 2.84 6.84
CA GLU A 435 -8.43 2.63 6.32
C GLU A 435 -8.93 1.19 6.45
N ILE A 436 -8.08 0.20 6.13
CA ILE A 436 -8.49 -1.21 6.13
C ILE A 436 -8.80 -1.68 7.55
N GLY A 437 -8.04 -1.21 8.56
CA GLY A 437 -8.28 -1.56 9.96
C GLY A 437 -9.61 -0.99 10.46
N LEU A 438 -9.90 0.28 10.14
CA LEU A 438 -11.18 0.92 10.46
C LEU A 438 -12.34 0.19 9.77
N LEU A 439 -12.20 -0.13 8.48
CA LEU A 439 -13.23 -0.86 7.76
C LEU A 439 -13.52 -2.24 8.36
N ILE A 440 -12.49 -3.01 8.74
CA ILE A 440 -12.69 -4.36 9.30
C ILE A 440 -13.46 -4.28 10.61
N VAL A 441 -13.14 -3.32 11.49
CA VAL A 441 -13.85 -3.18 12.76
C VAL A 441 -15.29 -2.68 12.55
N GLU A 442 -15.52 -1.78 11.59
CA GLU A 442 -16.86 -1.29 11.24
C GLU A 442 -17.75 -2.42 10.68
N ILE A 443 -17.21 -3.24 9.77
CA ILE A 443 -17.91 -4.42 9.27
C ILE A 443 -18.21 -5.38 10.42
N GLY A 444 -17.24 -5.59 11.31
CA GLY A 444 -17.41 -6.41 12.50
C GLY A 444 -18.54 -5.93 13.40
N TYR A 445 -18.63 -4.63 13.65
CA TYR A 445 -19.63 -4.02 14.53
C TYR A 445 -21.02 -3.93 13.90
N ASN A 446 -21.10 -3.55 12.62
CA ASN A 446 -22.39 -3.31 11.96
C ASN A 446 -23.00 -4.57 11.36
N ASN A 447 -22.18 -5.51 10.88
CA ASN A 447 -22.67 -6.71 10.17
C ASN A 447 -22.63 -7.98 11.02
N THR A 448 -22.10 -7.92 12.25
CA THR A 448 -22.06 -9.09 13.13
C THR A 448 -22.55 -8.73 14.53
N PRO A 449 -23.23 -9.65 15.24
CA PRO A 449 -23.65 -9.41 16.61
C PRO A 449 -22.54 -9.66 17.65
N TYR A 450 -21.32 -9.98 17.21
CA TYR A 450 -20.25 -10.42 18.11
C TYR A 450 -19.49 -9.26 18.72
N VAL A 451 -19.32 -8.15 18.00
CA VAL A 451 -18.53 -7.03 18.49
C VAL A 451 -19.39 -6.15 19.39
N SER A 452 -19.03 -6.07 20.66
CA SER A 452 -19.71 -5.17 21.61
C SER A 452 -19.32 -3.71 21.35
N GLN A 453 -20.16 -2.79 21.79
CA GLN A 453 -19.84 -1.35 21.73
C GLN A 453 -18.53 -1.04 22.48
N GLN A 454 -18.26 -1.69 23.62
CA GLN A 454 -17.00 -1.51 24.36
C GLN A 454 -15.79 -2.00 23.56
N GLY A 455 -15.90 -3.16 22.91
CA GLY A 455 -14.87 -3.72 22.04
C GLY A 455 -14.59 -2.82 20.84
N PHE A 456 -15.65 -2.34 20.20
CA PHE A 456 -15.59 -1.39 19.09
C PHE A 456 -14.86 -0.11 19.48
N ILE A 457 -15.26 0.56 20.57
CA ILE A 457 -14.63 1.77 21.09
C ILE A 457 -13.14 1.55 21.43
N THR A 458 -12.81 0.40 22.05
CA THR A 458 -11.43 0.04 22.38
C THR A 458 -10.58 -0.10 21.12
N ALA A 459 -11.14 -0.71 20.06
CA ALA A 459 -10.48 -0.90 18.79
C ALA A 459 -10.26 0.44 18.05
N ILE A 460 -11.28 1.32 18.00
CA ILE A 460 -11.18 2.64 17.38
C ILE A 460 -10.07 3.48 18.03
N TRP A 461 -10.02 3.54 19.36
CA TRP A 461 -8.92 4.21 20.06
C TRP A 461 -7.55 3.67 19.64
N ALA A 462 -7.41 2.34 19.61
CA ALA A 462 -6.13 1.73 19.28
C ALA A 462 -5.73 1.91 17.81
N ILE A 463 -6.69 1.94 16.89
CA ILE A 463 -6.44 2.23 15.49
C ILE A 463 -6.01 3.69 15.33
N LEU A 464 -6.79 4.66 15.84
CA LEU A 464 -6.50 6.09 15.72
C LEU A 464 -5.14 6.45 16.34
N LEU A 465 -4.82 5.94 17.53
CA LEU A 465 -3.52 6.19 18.15
C LEU A 465 -2.36 5.58 17.36
N ASN A 466 -2.48 4.34 16.86
CA ASN A 466 -1.43 3.75 16.03
C ASN A 466 -1.26 4.44 14.67
N THR A 467 -2.33 4.99 14.08
CA THR A 467 -2.28 5.81 12.87
C THR A 467 -1.46 7.08 13.08
N ILE A 468 -1.48 7.67 14.28
CA ILE A 468 -0.67 8.85 14.62
C ILE A 468 0.76 8.44 14.99
N ILE A 469 0.90 7.42 15.85
CA ILE A 469 2.20 7.01 16.40
C ILE A 469 3.11 6.44 15.30
N GLY A 470 2.58 5.67 14.36
CA GLY A 470 3.35 5.05 13.27
C GLY A 470 4.19 6.07 12.47
N PRO A 471 3.56 7.05 11.80
CA PRO A 471 4.24 8.17 11.11
C PRO A 471 5.29 8.90 11.97
N VAL A 472 4.98 9.16 13.24
CA VAL A 472 5.91 9.83 14.15
C VAL A 472 7.15 8.95 14.39
N CYS A 473 6.94 7.68 14.71
CA CYS A 473 7.98 6.69 14.95
C CYS A 473 8.89 6.48 13.73
N VAL A 474 8.30 6.32 12.54
CA VAL A 474 9.02 6.18 11.27
C VAL A 474 9.82 7.44 10.97
N GLY A 475 9.20 8.62 11.11
CA GLY A 475 9.87 9.89 10.85
C GLY A 475 11.08 10.13 11.76
N ILE A 476 10.98 9.77 13.04
CA ILE A 476 12.12 9.79 13.98
C ILE A 476 13.19 8.78 13.54
N ALA A 477 12.81 7.54 13.21
CA ALA A 477 13.75 6.51 12.79
C ALA A 477 14.52 6.91 11.52
N VAL A 478 13.84 7.46 10.51
CA VAL A 478 14.45 7.96 9.27
C VAL A 478 15.39 9.12 9.55
N LYS A 479 14.96 10.11 10.36
CA LYS A 479 15.79 11.28 10.71
C LYS A 479 17.13 10.89 11.35
N TYR A 480 17.13 9.90 12.24
CA TYR A 480 18.36 9.51 12.97
C TYR A 480 19.15 8.38 12.31
N LYS A 481 18.51 7.49 11.55
CA LYS A 481 19.14 6.26 11.04
C LYS A 481 19.08 6.10 9.52
N GLY A 482 18.37 6.97 8.79
CA GLY A 482 18.16 6.88 7.35
C GLY A 482 19.45 6.79 6.53
N ALA A 483 20.40 7.70 6.79
CA ALA A 483 21.70 7.69 6.08
C ALA A 483 22.50 6.40 6.31
N LYS A 484 22.44 5.83 7.53
CA LYS A 484 23.10 4.57 7.87
C LYS A 484 22.43 3.36 7.21
N ILE A 485 21.11 3.41 7.03
CA ILE A 485 20.36 2.35 6.34
C ILE A 485 20.68 2.40 4.85
N GLY A 486 20.63 3.58 4.22
CA GLY A 486 20.89 3.77 2.79
C GLY A 486 22.27 3.32 2.34
N LYS A 487 23.31 3.59 3.17
CA LYS A 487 24.70 3.19 2.90
C LYS A 487 25.05 1.78 3.39
N GLY A 488 24.12 1.11 4.10
CA GLY A 488 24.34 -0.20 4.70
C GLY A 488 24.11 -1.37 3.74
N PRO A 489 24.36 -2.63 4.17
CA PRO A 489 24.17 -3.84 3.35
C PRO A 489 22.70 -4.10 2.95
N TRP A 490 21.79 -3.49 3.71
CA TRP A 490 20.34 -3.47 3.51
C TRP A 490 19.84 -2.19 2.80
N GLY A 491 20.78 -1.35 2.34
CA GLY A 491 20.52 -0.07 1.70
C GLY A 491 20.05 -0.19 0.27
N LEU A 492 20.41 0.80 -0.55
CA LEU A 492 19.96 0.89 -1.94
C LEU A 492 20.31 -0.38 -2.71
N VAL A 493 19.31 -0.97 -3.35
CA VAL A 493 19.55 -2.01 -4.34
C VAL A 493 19.93 -1.28 -5.62
N PRO A 494 21.12 -1.49 -6.21
CA PRO A 494 21.35 -1.04 -7.56
C PRO A 494 20.31 -1.74 -8.44
N GLY A 495 19.33 -0.98 -8.92
CA GLY A 495 18.32 -1.51 -9.82
C GLY A 495 18.99 -2.05 -11.08
N PRO A 496 18.32 -2.93 -11.86
CA PRO A 496 18.84 -3.38 -13.15
C PRO A 496 19.26 -2.19 -14.04
N ASN A 497 18.58 -1.06 -13.92
CA ASN A 497 18.86 0.17 -14.66
C ASN A 497 20.13 0.91 -14.21
N GLN A 498 20.53 0.86 -12.94
CA GLN A 498 21.73 1.57 -12.46
C GLN A 498 23.01 0.89 -12.97
N ALA A 499 23.03 -0.44 -13.02
CA ALA A 499 24.12 -1.19 -13.63
C ALA A 499 24.22 -0.90 -15.14
N ILE A 500 23.08 -0.77 -15.82
CA ILE A 500 22.99 -0.43 -17.24
C ILE A 500 23.41 1.02 -17.49
N GLU A 501 23.01 1.98 -16.64
CA GLU A 501 23.44 3.38 -16.72
C GLU A 501 24.94 3.55 -16.43
N GLU A 502 25.48 2.86 -15.44
CA GLU A 502 26.91 2.84 -15.16
C GLU A 502 27.71 2.19 -16.30
N GLU A 503 27.16 1.15 -16.94
CA GLU A 503 27.79 0.53 -18.10
C GLU A 503 27.69 1.43 -19.34
N MET A 504 26.56 2.09 -19.57
CA MET A 504 26.40 3.08 -20.65
C MET A 504 27.28 4.32 -20.42
N GLY A 505 27.40 4.78 -19.18
CA GLY A 505 28.30 5.85 -18.78
C GLY A 505 29.76 5.49 -19.05
N ARG A 506 30.20 4.29 -18.61
CA ARG A 506 31.54 3.76 -18.92
C ARG A 506 31.79 3.62 -20.42
N ARG A 507 30.79 3.16 -21.19
CA ARG A 507 30.88 3.07 -22.66
C ARG A 507 30.92 4.44 -23.34
N ARG A 508 30.26 5.46 -22.78
CA ARG A 508 30.35 6.84 -23.26
C ARG A 508 31.72 7.43 -23.00
N GLU A 509 32.25 7.27 -21.79
CA GLU A 509 33.60 7.70 -21.43
C GLU A 509 34.67 7.03 -22.28
N SER A 510 34.57 5.71 -22.50
CA SER A 510 35.52 4.97 -23.34
C SER A 510 35.49 5.42 -24.80
N ARG A 511 34.30 5.71 -25.35
CA ARG A 511 34.17 6.27 -26.72
C ARG A 511 34.74 7.68 -26.82
N MET A 512 34.51 8.51 -25.80
CA MET A 512 35.05 9.88 -25.77
C MET A 512 36.58 9.87 -25.69
N GLN A 513 37.16 8.95 -24.92
CA GLN A 513 38.61 8.73 -24.87
C GLN A 513 39.16 8.23 -26.21
N GLN A 514 38.51 7.26 -26.85
CA GLN A 514 38.90 6.79 -28.19
C GLN A 514 38.85 7.92 -29.23
N GLN A 515 37.80 8.75 -29.24
CA GLN A 515 37.70 9.90 -30.13
C GLN A 515 38.80 10.93 -29.89
N MET A 516 39.13 11.24 -28.63
CA MET A 516 40.23 12.15 -28.34
C MET A 516 41.60 11.58 -28.75
N GLN A 517 41.76 10.26 -28.70
CA GLN A 517 42.98 9.57 -29.11
C GLN A 517 43.13 9.56 -30.64
N GLU A 518 42.05 9.27 -31.37
CA GLU A 518 41.99 9.35 -32.83
C GLU A 518 42.21 10.79 -33.34
N GLU A 519 41.59 11.80 -32.70
CA GLU A 519 41.84 13.21 -33.04
C GLU A 519 43.28 13.62 -32.72
N GLY A 520 43.86 13.10 -31.65
CA GLY A 520 45.26 13.32 -31.28
C GLY A 520 46.23 12.73 -32.31
N GLU A 521 45.97 11.50 -32.75
CA GLU A 521 46.75 10.82 -33.80
C GLU A 521 46.61 11.54 -35.14
N ALA A 522 45.39 11.90 -35.55
CA ALA A 522 45.15 12.65 -36.78
C ALA A 522 45.84 14.03 -36.79
N ARG A 523 45.88 14.71 -35.63
CA ARG A 523 46.63 15.98 -35.48
C ARG A 523 48.14 15.78 -35.55
N MET A 524 48.67 14.71 -34.97
CA MET A 524 50.10 14.38 -35.09
C MET A 524 50.47 14.00 -36.53
N GLU A 525 49.61 13.27 -37.22
CA GLU A 525 49.82 12.87 -38.61
C GLU A 525 49.75 14.07 -39.56
N ALA A 526 48.81 14.98 -39.35
CA ALA A 526 48.73 16.26 -40.06
C ALA A 526 49.98 17.13 -39.82
N HIS A 527 50.47 17.19 -38.57
CA HIS A 527 51.68 17.93 -38.23
C HIS A 527 52.95 17.28 -38.83
N ARG A 528 52.98 15.96 -38.94
CA ARG A 528 54.08 15.22 -39.58
C ARG A 528 54.11 15.46 -41.09
N ASN A 529 52.94 15.47 -41.73
CA ASN A 529 52.80 15.75 -43.16
C ASN A 529 53.14 17.22 -43.50
N SER A 530 52.84 18.17 -42.62
CA SER A 530 53.22 19.57 -42.81
C SER A 530 54.73 19.85 -42.62
N GLN A 531 55.48 18.93 -42.02
CA GLN A 531 56.95 19.05 -41.89
C GLN A 531 57.71 18.35 -43.03
N MET A 532 57.03 17.51 -43.83
CA MET A 532 57.62 16.81 -44.99
C MET A 532 57.34 17.49 -46.33
N ALA A 533 56.46 18.49 -46.36
CA ALA A 533 56.24 19.41 -47.47
C ALA A 533 57.02 20.70 -47.22
#